data_AF-A0A2I1GIZ9-F1
#
_entry.id   AF-A0A2I1GIZ9-F1
#
_cell.length_a   1.000
_cell.length_b   1.000
_cell.length_c   1.000
_cell.angle_alpha   90.00
_cell.angle_beta   90.00
_cell.angle_gamma   90.00
#
_symmetry.space_group_name_H-M   'P 1'
#
loop_
_entity.id
_entity.type
_entity.pdbx_description
1 polymer ?
#
loop_
_entity_poly.entity_id
_entity_poly.type
_entity_poly.pdbx_seq_one_letter_code
_entity_poly.pdbx_strand_id
1 'polypeptide(L)'
;MFIAFMGGVYSEAHIKGHAALLRFRAELISDYEALDEIHFNIPLPEPKYIYYIGKSESYEEWDTDVKKYHKEKSYNDYEKKMGKRELIYKDTDDDDDDNNDDDDKDNNKDNIDDDDDDDESEDEDEDEDVIGKVKLLSDKVKEEFKWLKEEIGEVKLLKEEVEEVISLKKEIKLLNSKIDKLLNNKNTDCSLILD
;
A
#
# COMPACT_ATOMS: atom_id res chain seq x y z
N MET A 1 1.13 31.33 -42.58
CA MET A 1 1.38 32.06 -41.31
C MET A 1 0.67 31.42 -40.10
N PHE A 2 -0.52 30.82 -40.25
CA PHE A 2 -1.23 30.15 -39.14
C PHE A 2 -0.55 28.90 -38.58
N ILE A 3 0.01 28.04 -39.45
CA ILE A 3 0.65 26.78 -39.05
C ILE A 3 1.85 27.02 -38.10
N ALA A 4 2.67 28.04 -38.38
CA ALA A 4 3.80 28.41 -37.53
C ALA A 4 3.36 28.96 -36.16
N PHE A 5 2.23 29.68 -36.11
CA PHE A 5 1.67 30.18 -34.85
C PHE A 5 1.12 29.04 -33.98
N MET A 6 0.40 28.08 -34.58
CA MET A 6 -0.12 26.89 -33.88
C MET A 6 1.02 25.99 -33.37
N GLY A 7 2.10 25.81 -34.15
CA GLY A 7 3.26 25.01 -33.71
C GLY A 7 4.01 25.62 -32.51
N GLY A 8 4.13 26.95 -32.48
CA GLY A 8 4.72 27.65 -31.34
C GLY A 8 3.89 27.51 -30.05
N VAL A 9 2.57 27.64 -30.16
CA VAL A 9 1.66 27.46 -29.00
C VAL A 9 1.60 26.00 -28.55
N TYR A 10 1.62 25.05 -29.48
CA TYR A 10 1.59 23.61 -29.18
C TYR A 10 2.84 23.16 -28.40
N SER A 11 4.03 23.55 -28.86
CA SER A 11 5.29 23.19 -28.16
C SER A 11 5.35 23.74 -26.73
N GLU A 12 4.90 24.98 -26.53
CA GLU A 12 4.83 25.59 -25.19
C GLU A 12 3.79 24.89 -24.29
N ALA A 13 2.62 24.54 -24.84
CA ALA A 13 1.58 23.82 -24.13
C ALA A 13 2.02 22.38 -23.77
N HIS A 14 2.72 21.71 -24.68
CA HIS A 14 3.25 20.35 -24.47
C HIS A 14 4.25 20.32 -23.30
N ILE A 15 5.23 21.21 -23.28
CA ILE A 15 6.25 21.28 -22.22
C ILE A 15 5.59 21.59 -20.87
N LYS A 16 4.68 22.57 -20.83
CA LYS A 16 3.99 22.95 -19.58
C LYS A 16 3.04 21.87 -19.10
N GLY A 17 2.30 21.25 -20.01
CA GLY A 17 1.37 20.15 -19.71
C GLY A 17 2.10 18.95 -19.14
N HIS A 18 3.22 18.57 -19.75
CA HIS A 18 4.05 17.47 -19.27
C HIS A 18 4.65 17.75 -17.88
N ALA A 19 5.18 18.96 -17.66
CA ALA A 19 5.70 19.36 -16.35
C ALA A 19 4.60 19.35 -15.26
N ALA A 20 3.39 19.82 -15.60
CA ALA A 20 2.25 19.78 -14.69
C ALA A 20 1.80 18.35 -14.37
N LEU A 21 1.77 17.47 -15.37
CA LEU A 21 1.44 16.05 -15.21
C LEU A 21 2.43 15.33 -14.29
N LEU A 22 3.74 15.53 -14.52
CA LEU A 22 4.78 14.93 -13.68
C LEU A 22 4.68 15.41 -12.24
N ARG A 23 4.42 16.70 -12.04
CA ARG A 23 4.23 17.28 -10.70
C ARG A 23 3.01 16.67 -10.00
N PHE A 24 1.90 16.55 -10.70
CA PHE A 24 0.68 15.94 -10.18
C PHE A 24 0.91 14.47 -9.78
N ARG A 25 1.60 13.69 -10.62
CA ARG A 25 1.95 12.29 -10.29
C ARG A 25 2.87 12.19 -9.07
N ALA A 26 3.87 13.05 -8.96
CA ALA A 26 4.78 13.05 -7.82
C ALA A 26 4.06 13.40 -6.51
N GLU A 27 3.11 14.35 -6.55
CA GLU A 27 2.27 14.71 -5.40
C GLU A 27 1.39 13.54 -4.95
N LEU A 28 0.72 12.86 -5.89
CA LEU A 28 -0.06 11.66 -5.57
C LEU A 28 0.80 10.58 -4.91
N ILE A 29 1.98 10.28 -5.45
CA ILE A 29 2.89 9.26 -4.88
C ILE A 29 3.30 9.67 -3.46
N SER A 30 3.67 10.93 -3.24
CA SER A 30 4.04 11.43 -1.92
C SER A 30 2.90 11.30 -0.90
N ASP A 31 1.66 11.58 -1.31
CA ASP A 31 0.49 11.44 -0.44
C ASP A 31 0.20 9.96 -0.13
N TYR A 32 0.34 9.08 -1.12
CA TYR A 32 0.19 7.63 -0.92
C TYR A 32 1.27 7.07 0.01
N GLU A 33 2.55 7.44 -0.18
CA GLU A 33 3.65 6.99 0.68
C GLU A 33 3.48 7.49 2.13
N ALA A 34 3.01 8.73 2.32
CA ALA A 34 2.72 9.25 3.66
C ALA A 34 1.59 8.50 4.36
N LEU A 35 0.57 8.04 3.60
CA LEU A 35 -0.49 7.17 4.13
C LEU A 35 0.03 5.75 4.39
N ASP A 36 0.94 5.25 3.54
CA ASP A 36 1.51 3.91 3.64
C ASP A 36 2.29 3.71 4.94
N GLU A 37 3.16 4.69 5.24
CA GLU A 37 3.99 4.68 6.44
C GLU A 37 3.18 4.65 7.75
N ILE A 38 1.98 5.25 7.77
CA ILE A 38 1.13 5.36 8.96
C ILE A 38 0.13 4.21 9.07
N HIS A 39 -0.37 3.67 7.95
CA HIS A 39 -1.54 2.76 7.97
C HIS A 39 -1.23 1.30 7.65
N PHE A 40 -0.20 1.02 6.84
CA PHE A 40 0.08 -0.36 6.39
C PHE A 40 1.35 -0.94 7.01
N ASN A 41 2.19 -0.09 7.62
CA ASN A 41 3.22 -0.57 8.53
C ASN A 41 2.57 -1.09 9.81
N ILE A 42 2.57 -2.42 9.97
CA ILE A 42 2.31 -3.05 11.26
C ILE A 42 3.33 -2.46 12.23
N PRO A 43 2.91 -1.77 13.30
CA PRO A 43 3.86 -1.23 14.26
C PRO A 43 4.69 -2.39 14.78
N LEU A 44 6.01 -2.33 14.59
CA LEU A 44 6.89 -3.33 15.17
C LEU A 44 6.60 -3.41 16.67
N PRO A 45 6.48 -4.62 17.24
CA PRO A 45 6.22 -4.76 18.66
C PRO A 45 7.23 -3.93 19.45
N GLU A 46 6.75 -3.17 20.44
CA GLU A 46 7.61 -2.31 21.26
C GLU A 46 8.83 -3.12 21.73
N PRO A 47 10.06 -2.65 21.46
CA PRO A 47 11.24 -3.41 21.81
C PRO A 47 11.28 -3.57 23.33
N LYS A 48 11.31 -4.82 23.79
CA LYS A 48 11.30 -5.19 25.22
C LYS A 48 12.47 -4.60 26.01
N TYR A 49 13.48 -4.10 25.32
CA TYR A 49 14.69 -3.46 25.85
C TYR A 49 15.03 -2.24 25.01
N ILE A 50 15.41 -1.13 25.67
CA ILE A 50 16.07 -0.01 25.00
C ILE A 50 17.53 -0.41 24.80
N TYR A 51 17.92 -0.71 23.56
CA TYR A 51 19.32 -0.95 23.22
C TYR A 51 20.05 0.40 23.21
N TYR A 52 20.83 0.67 24.26
CA TYR A 52 21.79 1.78 24.24
C TYR A 52 23.03 1.32 23.46
N ILE A 53 23.02 1.59 22.16
CA ILE A 53 24.25 1.57 21.36
C ILE A 53 25.06 2.78 21.85
N GLY A 54 25.94 2.53 22.82
CA GLY A 54 26.84 3.55 23.35
C GLY A 54 27.58 4.22 22.21
N LYS A 55 27.87 5.52 22.37
CA LYS A 55 28.51 6.41 21.37
C LYS A 55 29.55 5.65 20.53
N SER A 56 29.10 5.11 19.40
CA SER A 56 30.00 4.50 18.44
C SER A 56 30.62 5.63 17.63
N GLU A 57 31.87 5.48 17.22
CA GLU A 57 32.53 6.44 16.33
C GLU A 57 31.67 6.70 15.08
N SER A 58 30.92 5.69 14.62
CA SER A 58 29.97 5.79 13.52
C SER A 58 28.78 6.73 13.77
N TYR A 59 28.35 6.92 15.03
CA TYR A 59 27.27 7.85 15.35
C TYR A 59 27.75 9.29 15.34
N GLU A 60 28.96 9.57 15.83
CA GLU A 60 29.52 10.93 15.77
C GLU A 60 29.82 11.35 14.33
N GLU A 61 30.30 10.43 13.48
CA GLU A 61 30.43 10.66 12.04
C GLU A 61 29.07 10.93 11.38
N TRP A 62 28.08 10.08 11.63
CA TRP A 62 26.72 10.27 11.11
C TRP A 62 26.08 11.57 11.58
N ASP A 63 26.18 11.93 12.87
CA ASP A 63 25.63 13.18 13.41
C ASP A 63 26.32 14.41 12.82
N THR A 64 27.62 14.33 12.57
CA THR A 64 28.37 15.41 11.91
C THR A 64 27.95 15.58 10.45
N ASP A 65 27.79 14.48 9.72
CA ASP A 65 27.30 14.48 8.35
C ASP A 65 25.86 14.98 8.28
N VAL A 66 24.96 14.45 9.11
CA VAL A 66 23.56 14.90 9.18
C VAL A 66 23.47 16.38 9.52
N LYS A 67 24.27 16.91 10.46
CA LYS A 67 24.30 18.35 10.77
C LYS A 67 24.85 19.20 9.63
N LYS A 68 25.77 18.67 8.83
CA LYS A 68 26.28 19.33 7.62
C LYS A 68 25.19 19.39 6.55
N TYR A 69 24.46 18.29 6.34
CA TYR A 69 23.34 18.23 5.41
C TYR A 69 22.08 18.95 5.93
N HIS A 70 21.83 19.06 7.24
CA HIS A 70 20.64 19.77 7.73
C HIS A 70 20.69 21.28 7.50
N LYS A 71 21.88 21.87 7.30
CA LYS A 71 22.04 23.29 6.94
C LYS A 71 21.60 23.60 5.50
N GLU A 72 21.61 22.62 4.61
CA GLU A 72 21.11 22.73 3.24
C GLU A 72 20.06 21.64 3.06
N LYS A 73 18.75 21.97 3.04
CA LYS A 73 17.67 20.98 2.84
C LYS A 73 18.14 19.88 1.88
N SER A 74 17.95 18.61 2.22
CA SER A 74 18.40 17.47 1.41
C SER A 74 17.97 17.58 -0.07
N TYR A 75 16.88 18.29 -0.33
CA TYR A 75 16.34 18.57 -1.67
C TYR A 75 16.84 19.86 -2.33
N ASN A 76 17.59 20.72 -1.64
CA ASN A 76 18.04 22.03 -2.12
C ASN A 76 18.95 21.91 -3.35
N ASP A 77 19.79 20.86 -3.38
CA ASP A 77 20.68 20.58 -4.50
C ASP A 77 19.89 20.09 -5.73
N TYR A 78 18.80 19.35 -5.50
CA TYR A 78 17.85 18.91 -6.53
C TYR A 78 16.99 20.07 -7.04
N GLU A 79 16.45 20.92 -6.16
CA GLU A 79 15.71 22.14 -6.50
C GLU A 79 16.58 23.09 -7.32
N LYS A 80 17.86 23.27 -6.96
CA LYS A 80 18.81 24.10 -7.71
C LYS A 80 19.16 23.51 -9.07
N LYS A 81 19.21 22.17 -9.20
CA LYS A 81 19.36 21.47 -10.49
C LYS A 81 18.08 21.52 -11.33
N MET A 82 16.91 21.51 -10.72
CA MET A 82 15.62 21.66 -11.41
C MET A 82 15.45 23.09 -11.93
N GLY A 83 15.69 24.10 -11.09
CA GLY A 83 15.53 25.51 -11.46
C GLY A 83 16.52 26.02 -12.50
N LYS A 84 17.66 25.32 -12.71
CA LYS A 84 18.65 25.66 -13.75
C LYS A 84 18.45 24.92 -15.07
N ARG A 85 17.68 23.84 -15.10
CA ARG A 85 17.43 23.08 -16.32
C ARG A 85 16.16 23.62 -16.95
N GLU A 86 16.28 24.41 -18.02
CA GLU A 86 15.24 24.43 -19.03
C GLU A 86 15.04 22.98 -19.48
N LEU A 87 13.87 22.42 -19.18
CA LEU A 87 13.50 21.06 -19.57
C LEU A 87 13.28 21.06 -21.09
N ILE A 88 14.37 21.04 -21.85
CA ILE A 88 14.34 20.83 -23.29
C ILE A 88 14.28 19.33 -23.48
N TYR A 89 13.05 18.83 -23.60
CA TYR A 89 12.79 17.46 -23.97
C TYR A 89 13.11 17.29 -25.46
N LYS A 90 13.97 16.33 -25.79
CA LYS A 90 14.14 15.82 -27.16
C LYS A 90 13.40 14.49 -27.19
N ASP A 91 12.32 14.43 -27.94
CA ASP A 91 11.79 13.14 -28.38
C ASP A 91 12.91 12.42 -29.12
N THR A 92 13.32 11.26 -28.62
CA THR A 92 13.88 10.23 -29.47
C THR A 92 12.68 9.47 -30.00
N ASP A 93 12.47 9.56 -31.31
CA ASP A 93 11.52 8.73 -32.05
C ASP A 93 12.04 7.29 -32.02
N ASP A 94 11.99 6.64 -30.85
CA ASP A 94 12.22 5.21 -30.70
C ASP A 94 10.89 4.50 -30.99
N ASP A 95 10.45 4.62 -32.25
CA ASP A 95 9.53 3.67 -32.87
C ASP A 95 10.32 2.38 -33.16
N ASP A 96 10.66 1.64 -32.09
CA ASP A 96 11.21 0.30 -32.25
C ASP A 96 10.07 -0.65 -32.64
N ASP A 97 9.98 -0.83 -33.97
CA ASP A 97 9.34 -1.94 -34.68
C ASP A 97 9.71 -3.28 -34.03
N ASP A 98 8.84 -3.80 -33.15
CA ASP A 98 8.91 -5.16 -32.64
C ASP A 98 7.82 -6.02 -33.31
N ASN A 99 7.79 -6.00 -34.65
CA ASN A 99 7.13 -7.01 -35.47
C ASN A 99 8.19 -8.03 -35.90
N ASN A 100 8.44 -9.03 -35.05
CA ASN A 100 9.11 -10.25 -35.51
C ASN A 100 8.08 -11.16 -36.16
N ASP A 101 8.30 -11.36 -37.46
CA ASP A 101 7.66 -12.30 -38.36
C ASP A 101 7.54 -13.71 -37.77
N ASP A 102 6.32 -14.25 -37.76
CA ASP A 102 6.09 -15.70 -37.83
C ASP A 102 5.33 -16.00 -39.14
N ASP A 103 6.09 -16.00 -40.23
CA ASP A 103 5.73 -16.61 -41.51
C ASP A 103 5.65 -18.13 -41.35
N ASP A 104 4.45 -18.73 -41.46
CA ASP A 104 4.33 -20.06 -42.08
C ASP A 104 2.90 -20.42 -42.52
N LYS A 105 2.76 -20.61 -43.85
CA LYS A 105 1.79 -21.43 -44.61
C LYS A 105 0.41 -20.80 -44.87
N ASP A 106 -0.17 -20.86 -46.08
CA ASP A 106 0.07 -21.77 -47.20
C ASP A 106 -0.51 -21.18 -48.50
N ASN A 107 0.04 -21.63 -49.62
CA ASN A 107 -0.30 -21.22 -50.99
C ASN A 107 -1.73 -21.62 -51.40
N ASN A 108 -2.51 -20.71 -52.02
CA ASN A 108 -3.11 -21.05 -53.32
C ASN A 108 -3.51 -19.83 -54.16
N LYS A 109 -3.35 -20.04 -55.46
CA LYS A 109 -3.46 -19.12 -56.60
C LYS A 109 -4.93 -18.89 -56.97
N ASP A 110 -5.30 -17.67 -57.36
CA ASP A 110 -5.88 -17.34 -58.68
C ASP A 110 -6.42 -15.89 -58.74
N ASN A 111 -6.15 -15.23 -59.87
CA ASN A 111 -6.47 -13.84 -60.17
C ASN A 111 -7.98 -13.57 -60.25
N ILE A 112 -8.46 -12.44 -59.72
CA ILE A 112 -9.58 -11.67 -60.26
C ILE A 112 -9.27 -10.17 -60.07
N ASP A 113 -9.41 -9.43 -61.17
CA ASP A 113 -9.27 -7.98 -61.30
C ASP A 113 -10.40 -7.20 -60.60
N ASP A 114 -10.08 -5.95 -60.26
CA ASP A 114 -10.95 -4.76 -60.14
C ASP A 114 -12.42 -4.98 -59.75
N ASP A 115 -12.79 -4.50 -58.56
CA ASP A 115 -13.95 -3.61 -58.40
C ASP A 115 -13.87 -2.87 -57.06
N ASP A 116 -14.23 -1.58 -57.12
CA ASP A 116 -14.39 -0.66 -55.99
C ASP A 116 -15.27 -1.28 -54.90
N ASP A 117 -14.76 -1.38 -53.67
CA ASP A 117 -15.60 -1.55 -52.48
C ASP A 117 -15.13 -0.59 -51.38
N ASP A 118 -16.08 0.22 -50.94
CA ASP A 118 -16.02 1.14 -49.82
C ASP A 118 -15.48 0.42 -48.58
N ASP A 119 -14.31 0.82 -48.11
CA ASP A 119 -13.71 0.33 -46.86
C ASP A 119 -14.45 0.98 -45.69
N GLU A 120 -15.62 0.43 -45.34
CA GLU A 120 -16.22 0.59 -44.02
C GLU A 120 -15.24 0.00 -43.00
N SER A 121 -14.48 0.87 -42.34
CA SER A 121 -13.74 0.51 -41.15
C SER A 121 -14.74 0.06 -40.09
N GLU A 122 -14.93 -1.26 -39.97
CA GLU A 122 -15.52 -1.89 -38.80
C GLU A 122 -14.60 -1.60 -37.62
N ASP A 123 -14.93 -0.55 -36.86
CA ASP A 123 -14.42 -0.35 -35.51
C ASP A 123 -14.89 -1.56 -34.67
N GLU A 124 -14.03 -2.59 -34.57
CA GLU A 124 -14.18 -3.62 -33.55
C GLU A 124 -13.84 -2.97 -32.20
N ASP A 125 -14.84 -2.32 -31.61
CA ASP A 125 -14.85 -1.95 -30.20
C ASP A 125 -14.60 -3.24 -29.39
N GLU A 126 -13.38 -3.42 -28.90
CA GLU A 126 -13.11 -4.31 -27.76
C GLU A 126 -13.78 -3.71 -26.52
N ASP A 127 -15.11 -3.81 -26.47
CA ASP A 127 -15.92 -3.62 -25.28
C ASP A 127 -15.53 -4.70 -24.28
N GLU A 128 -14.45 -4.45 -23.55
CA GLU A 128 -14.00 -5.26 -22.43
C GLU A 128 -15.21 -5.47 -21.51
N ASP A 129 -15.74 -6.71 -21.43
CA ASP A 129 -17.02 -7.05 -20.78
C ASP A 129 -17.03 -6.64 -19.29
N VAL A 130 -17.30 -5.35 -19.06
CA VAL A 130 -17.33 -4.71 -17.75
C VAL A 130 -18.38 -5.38 -16.88
N ILE A 131 -19.47 -5.84 -17.49
CA ILE A 131 -20.58 -6.53 -16.82
C ILE A 131 -20.11 -7.89 -16.30
N GLY A 132 -19.34 -8.65 -17.09
CA GLY A 132 -18.71 -9.90 -16.69
C GLY A 132 -17.76 -9.73 -15.51
N LYS A 133 -16.87 -8.74 -15.56
CA LYS A 133 -15.94 -8.43 -14.46
C LYS A 133 -16.67 -8.03 -13.17
N VAL A 134 -17.68 -7.17 -13.27
CA VAL A 134 -18.48 -6.72 -12.12
C VAL A 134 -19.22 -7.91 -11.48
N LYS A 135 -19.74 -8.83 -12.29
CA LYS A 135 -20.44 -10.03 -11.80
C LYS A 135 -19.48 -10.96 -11.05
N LEU A 136 -18.28 -11.17 -11.61
CA LEU A 136 -17.25 -12.01 -11.00
C LEU A 136 -16.73 -11.43 -9.67
N LEU A 137 -16.60 -10.10 -9.59
CA LEU A 137 -16.30 -9.41 -8.33
C LEU A 137 -17.44 -9.53 -7.33
N SER A 138 -18.69 -9.39 -7.77
CA SER A 138 -19.87 -9.53 -6.90
C SER A 138 -19.92 -10.91 -6.24
N ASP A 139 -19.62 -11.96 -7.00
CA ASP A 139 -19.67 -13.33 -6.49
C ASP A 139 -18.51 -13.62 -5.52
N LYS A 140 -17.30 -13.10 -5.79
CA LYS A 140 -16.18 -13.14 -4.82
C LYS A 140 -16.55 -12.45 -3.50
N VAL A 141 -17.13 -11.25 -3.57
CA VAL A 141 -17.54 -10.49 -2.37
C VAL A 141 -18.57 -11.26 -1.54
N LYS A 142 -19.50 -11.99 -2.17
CA LYS A 142 -20.50 -12.80 -1.45
C LYS A 142 -19.88 -13.95 -0.67
N GLU A 143 -18.91 -14.66 -1.25
CA GLU A 143 -18.25 -15.78 -0.57
C GLU A 143 -17.41 -15.30 0.61
N GLU A 144 -16.65 -14.21 0.45
CA GLU A 144 -15.90 -13.57 1.55
C GLU A 144 -16.85 -13.13 2.69
N PHE A 145 -17.99 -12.53 2.35
CA PHE A 145 -18.98 -12.10 3.35
C PHE A 145 -19.63 -13.27 4.09
N LYS A 146 -19.80 -14.41 3.41
CA LYS A 146 -20.32 -15.65 4.01
C LYS A 146 -19.32 -16.23 5.01
N TRP A 147 -18.04 -16.31 4.63
CA TRP A 147 -16.97 -16.77 5.53
C TRP A 147 -16.84 -15.89 6.77
N LEU A 148 -16.80 -14.57 6.61
CA LEU A 148 -16.76 -13.61 7.73
C LEU A 148 -17.94 -13.78 8.70
N LYS A 149 -19.12 -14.10 8.19
CA LYS A 149 -20.31 -14.28 9.02
C LYS A 149 -20.22 -15.52 9.91
N GLU A 150 -19.58 -16.57 9.42
CA GLU A 150 -19.33 -17.81 10.15
C GLU A 150 -18.29 -17.59 11.26
N GLU A 151 -17.16 -16.95 10.92
CA GLU A 151 -16.09 -16.59 11.85
C GLU A 151 -16.60 -15.73 13.02
N ILE A 152 -17.44 -14.72 12.73
CA ILE A 152 -18.06 -13.87 13.75
C ILE A 152 -18.98 -14.68 14.68
N GLY A 153 -19.60 -15.75 14.18
CA GLY A 153 -20.42 -16.66 14.98
C GLY A 153 -19.58 -17.39 16.03
N GLU A 154 -18.43 -17.93 15.62
CA GLU A 154 -17.51 -18.64 16.50
C GLU A 154 -16.93 -17.72 17.59
N VAL A 155 -16.52 -16.50 17.22
CA VAL A 155 -16.00 -15.51 18.17
C VAL A 155 -17.04 -15.13 19.23
N LYS A 156 -18.33 -15.08 18.87
CA LYS A 156 -19.41 -14.80 19.84
C LYS A 156 -19.54 -15.92 20.87
N LEU A 157 -19.47 -17.17 20.44
CA LEU A 157 -19.53 -18.33 21.34
C LEU A 157 -18.33 -18.34 22.30
N LEU A 158 -17.11 -18.13 21.78
CA LEU A 158 -15.90 -18.04 22.60
C LEU A 158 -15.96 -16.89 23.62
N LYS A 159 -16.58 -15.76 23.26
CA LYS A 159 -16.74 -14.63 24.18
C LYS A 159 -17.63 -15.00 25.38
N GLU A 160 -18.71 -15.73 25.15
CA GLU A 160 -19.63 -16.17 26.21
C GLU A 160 -18.93 -17.13 27.17
N GLU A 161 -18.18 -18.12 26.65
CA GLU A 161 -17.37 -19.03 27.47
C GLU A 161 -16.31 -18.29 28.32
N VAL A 162 -15.65 -17.28 27.75
CA VAL A 162 -14.66 -16.47 28.48
C VAL A 162 -15.30 -15.67 29.62
N GLU A 163 -16.52 -15.15 29.43
CA GLU A 163 -17.24 -14.43 30.49
C GLU A 163 -17.58 -15.35 31.68
N GLU A 164 -17.98 -16.60 31.42
CA GLU A 164 -18.20 -17.60 32.47
C GLU A 164 -16.92 -17.91 33.27
N VAL A 165 -15.79 -18.12 32.57
CA VAL A 165 -14.49 -18.37 33.21
C VAL A 165 -14.05 -17.19 34.09
N ILE A 166 -14.30 -15.95 33.67
CA ILE A 166 -14.02 -14.76 34.47
C ILE A 166 -14.87 -14.74 35.75
N SER A 167 -16.14 -15.16 35.69
CA SER A 167 -17.01 -15.26 36.86
C SER A 167 -16.49 -16.29 37.86
N LEU A 168 -16.22 -17.51 37.40
CA LEU A 168 -15.67 -18.59 38.23
C LEU A 168 -14.34 -18.19 38.90
N LYS A 169 -13.48 -17.47 38.18
CA LYS A 169 -12.21 -16.97 38.73
C LYS A 169 -12.41 -16.01 39.90
N LYS A 170 -13.45 -15.16 39.86
CA LYS A 170 -13.79 -14.25 40.97
C LYS A 170 -14.26 -15.04 42.20
N GLU A 171 -15.05 -16.08 42.00
CA GLU A 171 -15.54 -16.96 43.08
C GLU A 171 -14.40 -17.71 43.76
N ILE A 172 -13.48 -18.31 42.98
CA ILE A 172 -12.29 -18.99 43.51
C ILE A 172 -11.44 -18.02 44.35
N LYS A 173 -11.25 -16.78 43.88
CA LYS A 173 -10.50 -15.76 44.63
C LYS A 173 -11.17 -15.44 45.98
N LEU A 174 -12.50 -15.35 46.00
CA LEU A 174 -13.26 -15.11 47.23
C LEU A 174 -13.13 -16.30 48.21
N LEU A 175 -13.22 -17.53 47.71
CA LEU A 175 -13.05 -18.74 48.51
C LEU A 175 -11.64 -18.82 49.12
N ASN A 176 -10.60 -18.56 48.34
CA ASN A 176 -9.22 -18.54 48.82
C ASN A 176 -9.04 -17.51 49.96
N SER A 177 -9.57 -16.29 49.80
CA SER A 177 -9.54 -15.28 50.87
C SER A 177 -10.25 -15.73 52.15
N LYS A 178 -11.36 -16.47 52.04
CA LYS A 178 -12.06 -17.05 53.21
C LYS A 178 -11.22 -18.14 53.87
N ILE A 179 -10.58 -19.01 53.08
CA ILE A 179 -9.69 -20.07 53.58
C ILE A 179 -8.51 -19.46 54.34
N ASP A 180 -7.86 -18.44 53.79
CA ASP A 180 -6.73 -17.75 54.44
C ASP A 180 -7.14 -17.16 55.80
N LYS A 181 -8.33 -16.54 55.89
CA LYS A 181 -8.86 -16.02 57.17
C LYS A 181 -9.11 -17.14 58.19
N LEU A 182 -9.65 -18.27 57.76
CA LEU A 182 -9.91 -19.41 58.65
C LEU A 182 -8.61 -20.05 59.14
N LEU A 183 -7.59 -20.16 58.29
CA LEU A 183 -6.27 -20.66 58.68
C LEU A 183 -5.60 -19.74 59.71
N ASN A 184 -5.65 -18.43 59.51
CA ASN A 184 -5.07 -17.46 60.43
C ASN A 184 -5.78 -17.45 61.80
N ASN A 185 -7.11 -17.59 61.84
CA ASN A 185 -7.85 -17.63 63.11
C ASN A 185 -7.63 -18.93 63.91
N LYS A 186 -7.37 -20.06 63.25
CA LYS A 186 -7.06 -21.33 63.95
C LYS A 186 -5.70 -21.29 64.64
N ASN A 187 -4.73 -20.57 64.07
CA ASN A 187 -3.40 -20.44 64.67
C ASN A 187 -3.38 -19.56 65.93
N THR A 188 -4.35 -18.65 66.11
CA THR A 188 -4.48 -17.82 67.32
C THR A 188 -5.20 -18.52 68.48
N ASP A 189 -6.04 -19.53 68.20
CA ASP A 189 -6.76 -20.28 69.24
C ASP A 189 -5.87 -21.35 69.92
N CYS A 190 -4.91 -21.93 69.20
CA CYS A 190 -3.98 -22.90 69.79
C CYS A 190 -2.93 -22.28 70.74
N SER A 191 -2.73 -20.95 70.72
CA SER A 191 -1.79 -20.28 71.63
C SER A 191 -2.37 -19.95 73.01
N LEU A 192 -3.66 -20.14 73.25
CA LEU A 192 -4.32 -19.80 74.52
C LEU A 192 -4.55 -20.99 75.48
N ILE A 193 -3.97 -22.16 75.19
CA ILE A 193 -4.16 -23.39 75.99
C ILE A 193 -2.89 -23.76 76.81
N LEU A 194 -1.86 -22.91 76.86
CA LEU A 194 -0.57 -23.26 77.48
C LEU A 194 -0.10 -22.40 78.66
N ASP A 195 -0.96 -21.54 79.25
CA ASP A 195 -0.66 -20.85 80.51
C ASP A 195 -1.42 -21.44 81.70
#